data_AF-A0A9W8LKZ4-F1
#
_entry.id   AF-A0A9W8LKZ4-F1
#
_cell.length_a   1.000
_cell.length_b   1.000
_cell.length_c   1.000
_cell.angle_alpha   90.00
_cell.angle_beta   90.00
_cell.angle_gamma   90.00
#
_symmetry.space_group_name_H-M   'P 1'
#
loop_
_entity.id
_entity.type
_entity.pdbx_description
1 polymer ?
#
loop_
_entity_poly.entity_id
_entity_poly.type
_entity_poly.pdbx_seq_one_letter_code
_entity_poly.pdbx_strand_id
1 'polypeptide(L)'
;MRIEATDDLPPPPELPMSQQPEWSDVTPLPQDDGDSPICPIAYTDEYRERMDYLRAVMAKGEVSRRALALTARVIEANPGHYTVWVYRKRLVEDLAADIAAELDWVCDISEMYPKNYQLWHHRETLVTRLLPPAAALDLPEDRRIAHPTIRRELQFLGRAIGEDSKNFHAWSYRQWLVATYAIWDQELAFVDTMINEDVRNNSAWNQRYFVVLRGRDPASAALDDALVLREIDYAVENIKLAPNNESPWSYVVGMLLRHAPARLYTDLLPRITALAAAADYRAAMTTTPFYWSALVDIYEQHAAAAAAAAAAAQPERAAELLDQARAACDALSTEHDPVRGAYWAFRKTTLV
;
A
#
# COMPACT_ATOMS: atom_id res chain seq x y z
N MET A 1 12.67 17.12 16.78
CA MET A 1 11.80 18.28 17.06
C MET A 1 11.84 18.52 18.57
N ARG A 2 12.24 19.72 19.01
CA ARG A 2 12.18 20.09 20.44
C ARG A 2 10.70 20.08 20.84
N ILE A 3 10.37 19.30 21.87
CA ILE A 3 9.08 19.39 22.54
C ILE A 3 9.12 20.71 23.31
N GLU A 4 8.45 21.74 22.80
CA GLU A 4 8.08 22.87 23.63
C GLU A 4 7.05 22.36 24.63
N ALA A 5 7.45 22.33 25.90
CA ALA A 5 6.58 21.97 27.00
C ALA A 5 5.47 23.04 27.09
N THR A 6 4.27 22.70 26.63
CA THR A 6 3.07 23.42 27.01
C THR A 6 2.88 23.19 28.51
N ASP A 7 2.69 24.29 29.25
CA ASP A 7 2.50 24.36 30.71
C ASP A 7 1.13 23.78 31.17
N ASP A 8 0.57 22.86 30.38
CA ASP A 8 -0.66 22.14 30.72
C ASP A 8 -0.28 21.03 31.72
N LEU A 9 -0.57 21.29 33.00
CA LEU A 9 -0.60 20.25 34.01
C LEU A 9 -1.43 19.07 33.45
N PRO A 10 -0.92 17.83 33.53
CA PRO A 10 -1.69 16.67 33.08
C PRO A 10 -3.03 16.68 33.82
N PRO A 11 -4.14 16.34 33.14
CA PRO A 11 -5.44 16.28 33.78
C PRO A 11 -5.36 15.42 35.04
N PRO A 12 -6.10 15.76 36.11
CA PRO A 12 -6.07 15.01 37.35
C PRO A 12 -6.34 13.53 37.07
N PRO A 13 -5.67 12.60 37.76
CA PRO A 13 -5.82 11.18 37.53
C PRO A 13 -7.29 10.81 37.69
N GLU A 14 -7.82 10.14 36.67
CA GLU A 14 -9.20 9.73 36.63
C GLU A 14 -9.51 8.75 37.77
N LEU A 15 -10.68 8.89 38.40
CA LEU A 15 -11.09 7.96 39.46
C LEU A 15 -11.17 6.53 38.92
N PRO A 16 -10.79 5.49 39.70
CA PRO A 16 -11.02 4.09 39.33
C PRO A 16 -12.49 3.86 38.95
N MET A 17 -12.74 2.93 38.03
CA MET A 17 -14.12 2.69 37.55
C MET A 17 -15.05 2.24 38.67
N SER A 18 -14.55 1.49 39.64
CA SER A 18 -15.25 1.11 40.88
C SER A 18 -15.70 2.29 41.76
N GLN A 19 -15.16 3.48 41.55
CA GLN A 19 -15.50 4.70 42.31
C GLN A 19 -16.34 5.68 41.49
N GLN A 20 -16.57 5.40 40.21
CA GLN A 20 -17.38 6.22 39.32
C GLN A 20 -18.88 5.85 39.51
N PRO A 21 -19.75 6.79 39.95
CA PRO A 21 -21.16 6.51 40.21
C PRO A 21 -21.90 5.88 39.02
N GLU A 22 -21.53 6.25 37.80
CA GLU A 22 -22.10 5.75 36.55
C GLU A 22 -21.75 4.28 36.23
N TRP A 23 -20.88 3.64 37.01
CA TRP A 23 -20.53 2.22 36.89
C TRP A 23 -20.99 1.37 38.08
N SER A 24 -21.66 1.98 39.07
CA SER A 24 -22.10 1.31 40.30
C SER A 24 -23.12 0.19 40.10
N ASP A 25 -23.83 0.16 38.96
CA ASP A 25 -24.76 -0.89 38.57
C ASP A 25 -24.10 -2.07 37.83
N VAL A 26 -22.79 -1.98 37.53
CA VAL A 26 -22.06 -3.00 36.79
C VAL A 26 -21.17 -3.79 37.74
N THR A 27 -21.40 -5.10 37.80
CA THR A 27 -20.45 -6.03 38.42
C THR A 27 -19.34 -6.35 37.41
N PRO A 28 -18.06 -6.04 37.69
CA PRO A 28 -16.95 -6.31 36.78
C PRO A 28 -16.81 -7.82 36.52
N LEU A 29 -16.40 -8.20 35.31
CA LEU A 29 -16.21 -9.57 34.87
C LEU A 29 -14.71 -9.85 34.61
N PRO A 30 -13.99 -10.50 35.55
CA PRO A 30 -12.56 -10.79 35.41
C PRO A 30 -12.21 -11.64 34.19
N GLN A 31 -10.94 -11.59 33.78
CA GLN A 31 -10.43 -12.53 32.79
C GLN A 31 -10.33 -13.92 33.42
N ASP A 32 -10.79 -14.94 32.70
CA ASP A 32 -10.55 -16.33 33.06
C ASP A 32 -9.41 -16.90 32.21
N ASP A 33 -8.20 -16.93 32.77
CA ASP A 33 -7.02 -17.57 32.16
C ASP A 33 -6.79 -19.00 32.69
N GLY A 34 -7.74 -19.55 33.47
CA GLY A 34 -7.66 -20.85 34.13
C GLY A 34 -6.68 -20.94 35.31
N ASP A 35 -6.61 -22.12 35.93
CA ASP A 35 -5.80 -22.36 37.14
C ASP A 35 -4.28 -22.36 36.89
N SER A 36 -3.84 -22.45 35.64
CA SER A 36 -2.44 -22.54 35.24
C SER A 36 -2.21 -21.82 33.91
N PRO A 37 -2.19 -20.47 33.92
CA PRO A 37 -2.18 -19.68 32.70
C PRO A 37 -0.85 -19.82 31.96
N ILE A 38 -0.92 -19.92 30.63
CA ILE A 38 0.24 -19.90 29.74
C ILE A 38 0.39 -18.48 29.20
N CYS A 39 1.58 -17.88 29.37
CA CYS A 39 1.88 -16.50 29.00
C CYS A 39 0.94 -15.44 29.64
N PRO A 40 0.71 -15.46 30.97
CA PRO A 40 -0.09 -14.43 31.61
C PRO A 40 0.60 -13.07 31.46
N ILE A 41 -0.17 -12.05 31.11
CA ILE A 41 0.32 -10.68 31.03
C ILE A 41 0.10 -10.02 32.39
N ALA A 42 1.16 -9.45 32.96
CA ALA A 42 1.08 -8.65 34.18
C ALA A 42 0.50 -7.26 33.84
N TYR A 43 -0.81 -7.18 33.64
CA TYR A 43 -1.52 -5.94 33.36
C TYR A 43 -1.40 -4.94 34.51
N THR A 44 -1.46 -3.64 34.21
CA THR A 44 -1.67 -2.63 35.25
C THR A 44 -3.07 -2.80 35.86
N ASP A 45 -3.22 -2.41 37.12
CA ASP A 45 -4.51 -2.48 37.83
C ASP A 45 -5.61 -1.71 37.08
N GLU A 46 -5.26 -0.55 36.51
CA GLU A 46 -6.14 0.30 35.70
C GLU A 46 -6.61 -0.40 34.41
N TYR A 47 -5.70 -1.01 33.65
CA TYR A 47 -6.08 -1.71 32.42
C TYR A 47 -6.93 -2.96 32.72
N ARG A 48 -6.56 -3.71 33.77
CA ARG A 48 -7.34 -4.85 34.24
C ARG A 48 -8.75 -4.43 34.64
N GLU A 49 -8.91 -3.37 35.45
CA GLU A 49 -10.21 -2.86 35.86
C GLU A 49 -11.06 -2.47 34.64
N ARG A 50 -10.51 -1.68 33.70
CA ARG A 50 -11.21 -1.30 32.46
C ARG A 50 -11.68 -2.49 31.65
N MET A 51 -10.82 -3.50 31.50
CA MET A 51 -11.18 -4.72 30.79
C MET A 51 -12.24 -5.54 31.51
N ASP A 52 -12.23 -5.58 32.85
CA ASP A 52 -13.24 -6.30 33.62
C ASP A 52 -14.63 -5.67 33.47
N TYR A 53 -14.72 -4.34 33.53
CA TYR A 53 -15.97 -3.62 33.23
C TYR A 53 -16.38 -3.77 31.76
N LEU A 54 -15.42 -3.73 30.84
CA LEU A 54 -15.70 -3.88 29.41
C LEU A 54 -16.29 -5.27 29.12
N ARG A 55 -15.69 -6.34 29.66
CA ARG A 55 -16.22 -7.71 29.54
C ARG A 55 -17.63 -7.81 30.10
N ALA A 56 -17.92 -7.15 31.23
CA ALA A 56 -19.24 -7.17 31.84
C ALA A 56 -20.33 -6.52 30.96
N VAL A 57 -20.06 -5.34 30.39
CA VAL A 57 -21.02 -4.65 29.51
C VAL A 57 -21.17 -5.36 28.17
N MET A 58 -20.09 -5.92 27.63
CA MET A 58 -20.11 -6.73 26.41
C MET A 58 -20.95 -8.00 26.61
N ALA A 59 -20.80 -8.70 27.74
CA ALA A 59 -21.56 -9.91 28.06
C ALA A 59 -23.06 -9.65 28.18
N LYS A 60 -23.46 -8.47 28.67
CA LYS A 60 -24.86 -8.01 28.71
C LYS A 60 -25.37 -7.48 27.37
N GLY A 61 -24.50 -7.33 26.37
CA GLY A 61 -24.83 -6.72 25.08
C GLY A 61 -25.25 -5.25 25.19
N GLU A 62 -24.76 -4.54 26.22
CA GLU A 62 -25.15 -3.17 26.54
C GLU A 62 -24.87 -2.23 25.35
N VAL A 63 -25.81 -1.31 25.07
CA VAL A 63 -25.64 -0.24 24.10
C VAL A 63 -25.84 1.09 24.81
N SER A 64 -24.74 1.75 25.17
CA SER A 64 -24.78 2.98 25.96
C SER A 64 -23.60 3.90 25.64
N ARG A 65 -23.77 5.20 25.92
CA ARG A 65 -22.68 6.18 25.74
C ARG A 65 -21.49 5.91 26.67
N ARG A 66 -21.73 5.39 27.88
CA ARG A 66 -20.64 4.99 28.81
C ARG A 66 -19.84 3.80 28.27
N ALA A 67 -20.50 2.82 27.65
CA ALA A 67 -19.82 1.71 26.99
C ALA A 67 -18.97 2.23 25.81
N LEU A 68 -19.50 3.16 25.01
CA LEU A 68 -18.76 3.78 23.91
C LEU A 68 -17.51 4.51 24.42
N ALA A 69 -17.64 5.31 25.48
CA ALA A 69 -16.50 5.97 26.12
C ALA A 69 -15.46 4.97 26.66
N LEU A 70 -15.91 3.87 27.28
CA LEU A 70 -15.02 2.82 27.78
C LEU A 70 -14.23 2.15 26.63
N THR A 71 -14.87 1.89 25.48
CA THR A 71 -14.14 1.32 24.33
C THR A 71 -13.01 2.23 23.85
N ALA A 72 -13.16 3.56 23.91
CA ALA A 72 -12.10 4.49 23.52
C ALA A 72 -10.86 4.32 24.41
N ARG A 73 -11.06 4.31 25.74
CA ARG A 73 -9.97 4.15 26.73
C ARG A 73 -9.24 2.82 26.58
N VAL A 74 -9.97 1.74 26.29
CA VAL A 74 -9.38 0.42 26.08
C VAL A 74 -8.60 0.37 24.76
N ILE A 75 -9.11 0.99 23.70
CA ILE A 75 -8.42 1.09 22.40
C ILE A 75 -7.17 1.95 22.51
N GLU A 76 -7.19 3.06 23.26
CA GLU A 76 -6.01 3.89 23.52
C GLU A 76 -4.90 3.09 24.22
N ALA A 77 -5.26 2.20 25.15
CA ALA A 77 -4.30 1.34 25.82
C ALA A 77 -3.86 0.13 24.96
N ASN A 78 -4.74 -0.40 24.11
CA ASN A 78 -4.47 -1.54 23.24
C ASN A 78 -5.24 -1.44 21.92
N PRO A 79 -4.71 -0.71 20.93
CA PRO A 79 -5.41 -0.49 19.66
C PRO A 79 -5.48 -1.77 18.82
N GLY A 80 -4.71 -2.81 19.15
CA GLY A 80 -4.77 -4.12 18.49
C GLY A 80 -5.97 -4.97 18.88
N HIS A 81 -6.77 -4.57 19.88
CA HIS A 81 -7.85 -5.40 20.41
C HIS A 81 -9.10 -5.40 19.51
N TYR A 82 -9.10 -6.22 18.46
CA TYR A 82 -10.14 -6.24 17.43
C TYR A 82 -11.57 -6.49 17.95
N THR A 83 -11.76 -7.27 19.03
CA THR A 83 -13.09 -7.46 19.64
C THR A 83 -13.69 -6.14 20.15
N VAL A 84 -12.86 -5.24 20.68
CA VAL A 84 -13.30 -3.93 21.18
C VAL A 84 -13.69 -3.04 20.02
N TRP A 85 -12.96 -3.08 18.90
CA TRP A 85 -13.33 -2.38 17.68
C TRP A 85 -14.67 -2.86 17.10
N VAL A 86 -14.92 -4.16 17.10
CA VAL A 86 -16.21 -4.73 16.66
C VAL A 86 -17.34 -4.22 17.55
N TYR A 87 -17.14 -4.24 18.87
CA TYR A 87 -18.14 -3.74 19.81
C TYR A 87 -18.35 -2.23 19.65
N ARG A 88 -17.27 -1.45 19.51
CA ARG A 88 -17.33 0.00 19.24
C ARG A 88 -18.09 0.31 17.95
N LYS A 89 -17.84 -0.40 16.86
CA LYS A 89 -18.55 -0.25 15.59
C LYS A 89 -20.06 -0.41 15.77
N ARG A 90 -20.49 -1.45 16.51
CA ARG A 90 -21.91 -1.62 16.88
C ARG A 90 -22.43 -0.46 17.71
N LEU A 91 -21.67 0.01 18.72
CA LEU A 91 -22.09 1.13 19.56
C LEU A 91 -22.25 2.44 18.75
N VAL A 92 -21.31 2.74 17.85
CA VAL A 92 -21.39 3.89 16.93
C VAL A 92 -22.61 3.77 16.02
N GLU A 93 -22.97 2.56 15.62
CA GLU A 93 -24.16 2.27 14.82
C GLU A 93 -25.46 2.48 15.59
N ASP A 94 -25.65 1.71 16.65
CA ASP A 94 -26.90 1.62 17.42
C ASP A 94 -27.20 2.91 18.19
N LEU A 95 -26.18 3.68 18.58
CA LEU A 95 -26.35 4.99 19.24
C LEU A 95 -26.53 6.15 18.26
N ALA A 96 -26.42 5.91 16.95
CA ALA A 96 -26.36 6.95 15.93
C ALA A 96 -25.33 8.05 16.30
N ALA A 97 -24.12 7.62 16.70
CA ALA A 97 -23.07 8.54 17.11
C ALA A 97 -22.64 9.46 15.96
N ASP A 98 -22.09 10.62 16.30
CA ASP A 98 -21.56 11.57 15.32
C ASP A 98 -20.33 10.97 14.62
N ILE A 99 -20.50 10.61 13.34
CA ILE A 99 -19.44 9.97 12.55
C ILE A 99 -18.29 10.95 12.26
N ALA A 100 -18.56 12.26 12.18
CA ALA A 100 -17.49 13.24 11.94
C ALA A 100 -16.55 13.30 13.15
N ALA A 101 -17.11 13.35 14.36
CA ALA A 101 -16.38 13.29 15.62
C ALA A 101 -15.65 11.95 15.79
N GLU A 102 -16.27 10.83 15.40
CA GLU A 102 -15.62 9.52 15.41
C GLU A 102 -14.41 9.47 14.46
N LEU A 103 -14.51 10.06 13.26
CA LEU A 103 -13.39 10.15 12.33
C LEU A 103 -12.25 11.06 12.82
N ASP A 104 -12.57 12.09 13.62
CA ASP A 104 -11.56 12.94 14.28
C ASP A 104 -10.84 12.13 15.35
N TRP A 105 -11.57 11.44 16.23
CA TRP A 105 -10.97 10.54 17.23
C TRP A 105 -10.09 9.46 16.59
N VAL A 106 -10.55 8.83 15.49
CA VAL A 106 -9.73 7.86 14.73
C VAL A 106 -8.47 8.51 14.14
N CYS A 107 -8.52 9.78 13.74
CA CYS A 107 -7.35 10.51 13.24
C CYS A 107 -6.30 10.63 14.35
N ASP A 108 -6.71 11.03 15.55
CA ASP A 108 -5.81 11.19 16.70
C ASP A 108 -5.11 9.86 17.07
N ILE A 109 -5.85 8.76 17.08
CA ILE A 109 -5.27 7.42 17.31
C ILE A 109 -4.29 7.05 16.20
N SER A 110 -4.54 7.46 14.96
CA SER A 110 -3.70 7.10 13.81
C SER A 110 -2.34 7.79 13.83
N GLU A 111 -2.23 8.97 14.44
CA GLU A 111 -0.97 9.69 14.61
C GLU A 111 -0.03 8.92 15.57
N MET A 112 -0.61 8.30 16.61
CA MET A 112 0.15 7.47 17.55
C MET A 112 0.38 6.05 17.05
N TYR A 113 -0.60 5.47 16.35
CA TYR A 113 -0.61 4.06 15.92
C TYR A 113 -0.93 3.88 14.42
N PRO A 114 -0.11 4.43 13.52
CA PRO A 114 -0.41 4.45 12.07
C PRO A 114 -0.34 3.06 11.41
N LYS A 115 0.20 2.05 12.12
CA LYS A 115 0.38 0.66 11.65
C LYS A 115 -0.59 -0.31 12.33
N ASN A 116 -1.84 0.12 12.48
CA ASN A 116 -2.90 -0.63 13.13
C ASN A 116 -4.01 -1.03 12.14
N TYR A 117 -4.20 -2.33 11.90
CA TYR A 117 -5.21 -2.82 10.93
C TYR A 117 -6.64 -2.40 11.28
N GLN A 118 -7.00 -2.46 12.56
CA GLN A 118 -8.37 -2.23 13.03
C GLN A 118 -8.80 -0.79 12.79
N LEU A 119 -7.88 0.16 12.99
CA LEU A 119 -8.08 1.58 12.76
C LEU A 119 -8.47 1.87 11.31
N TRP A 120 -7.67 1.38 10.36
CA TRP A 120 -7.90 1.62 8.93
C TRP A 120 -9.21 0.99 8.46
N HIS A 121 -9.55 -0.21 8.95
CA HIS A 121 -10.82 -0.86 8.66
C HIS A 121 -12.03 -0.14 9.28
N HIS A 122 -11.89 0.36 10.51
CA HIS A 122 -12.93 1.16 11.16
C HIS A 122 -13.19 2.45 10.38
N ARG A 123 -12.12 3.14 9.98
CA ARG A 123 -12.21 4.35 9.14
C ARG A 123 -12.92 4.09 7.82
N GLU A 124 -12.62 2.97 7.14
CA GLU A 124 -13.30 2.51 5.92
C GLU A 124 -14.82 2.39 6.12
N THR A 125 -15.22 1.76 7.23
CA THR A 125 -16.64 1.59 7.59
C THR A 125 -17.32 2.95 7.77
N LEU A 126 -16.70 3.86 8.52
CA LEU A 126 -17.26 5.18 8.82
C LEU A 126 -17.46 6.02 7.55
N VAL A 127 -16.45 6.04 6.67
CA VAL A 127 -16.51 6.77 5.40
C VAL A 127 -17.59 6.19 4.48
N THR A 128 -17.68 4.87 4.38
CA THR A 128 -18.73 4.19 3.59
C THR A 128 -20.14 4.52 4.10
N ARG A 129 -20.30 4.68 5.41
CA ARG A 129 -21.59 5.05 6.01
C ARG A 129 -21.94 6.52 5.77
N LEU A 130 -20.96 7.41 5.85
CA LEU A 130 -21.14 8.85 5.55
C LEU A 130 -21.44 9.10 4.07
N LEU A 131 -20.79 8.34 3.19
CA LEU A 131 -20.95 8.47 1.75
C LEU A 131 -21.08 7.06 1.14
N PRO A 132 -22.30 6.52 1.04
CA PRO A 132 -22.52 5.28 0.32
C PRO A 132 -21.99 5.39 -1.12
N PRO A 133 -21.17 4.45 -1.62
CA PRO A 133 -20.54 4.57 -2.94
C PRO A 133 -21.55 4.81 -4.07
N ALA A 134 -22.71 4.14 -4.02
CA ALA A 134 -23.79 4.32 -4.98
C ALA A 134 -24.29 5.77 -5.05
N ALA A 135 -24.26 6.53 -3.95
CA ALA A 135 -24.68 7.93 -3.93
C ALA A 135 -23.63 8.88 -4.53
N ALA A 136 -22.36 8.46 -4.61
CA ALA A 136 -21.27 9.27 -5.14
C ALA A 136 -21.02 8.99 -6.64
N LEU A 137 -21.20 7.74 -7.09
CA LEU A 137 -20.79 7.30 -8.42
C LEU A 137 -21.63 7.92 -9.56
N ASP A 138 -22.82 8.44 -9.28
CA ASP A 138 -23.63 9.20 -10.25
C ASP A 138 -23.07 10.60 -10.54
N LEU A 139 -22.17 11.11 -9.69
CA LEU A 139 -21.53 12.41 -9.86
C LEU A 139 -20.32 12.29 -10.81
N PRO A 140 -20.03 13.31 -11.63
CA PRO A 140 -18.77 13.36 -12.37
C PRO A 140 -17.57 13.44 -11.41
N GLU A 141 -16.39 13.01 -11.89
CA GLU A 141 -15.21 12.80 -11.04
C GLU A 141 -14.77 14.06 -10.27
N ASP A 142 -14.81 15.23 -10.92
CA ASP A 142 -14.49 16.52 -10.30
C ASP A 142 -15.41 16.84 -9.10
N ARG A 143 -16.69 16.47 -9.20
CA ARG A 143 -17.67 16.63 -8.12
C ARG A 143 -17.47 15.58 -7.01
N ARG A 144 -17.02 14.37 -7.34
CA ARG A 144 -16.62 13.35 -6.36
C ARG A 144 -15.40 13.83 -5.56
N ILE A 145 -14.36 14.29 -6.24
CA ILE A 145 -13.16 14.87 -5.63
C ILE A 145 -13.52 16.04 -4.69
N ALA A 146 -14.42 16.92 -5.12
CA ALA A 146 -14.86 18.07 -4.33
C ALA A 146 -15.78 17.70 -3.16
N HIS A 147 -16.27 16.46 -3.06
CA HIS A 147 -17.15 16.03 -1.98
C HIS A 147 -16.43 16.17 -0.62
N PRO A 148 -17.04 16.79 0.41
CA PRO A 148 -16.37 17.05 1.69
C PRO A 148 -15.73 15.81 2.33
N THR A 149 -16.43 14.67 2.31
CA THR A 149 -15.91 13.39 2.82
C THR A 149 -14.66 12.94 2.05
N ILE A 150 -14.70 12.92 0.72
CA ILE A 150 -13.56 12.47 -0.11
C ILE A 150 -12.38 13.43 0.08
N ARG A 151 -12.62 14.74 0.06
CA ARG A 151 -11.58 15.74 0.30
C ARG A 151 -10.92 15.57 1.67
N ARG A 152 -11.70 15.33 2.72
CA ARG A 152 -11.19 15.05 4.07
C ARG A 152 -10.28 13.82 4.07
N GLU A 153 -10.69 12.74 3.42
CA GLU A 153 -9.89 11.51 3.34
C GLU A 153 -8.62 11.66 2.52
N LEU A 154 -8.68 12.37 1.39
CA LEU A 154 -7.49 12.67 0.58
C LEU A 154 -6.48 13.53 1.34
N GLN A 155 -6.94 14.50 2.15
CA GLN A 155 -6.08 15.33 3.00
C GLN A 155 -5.46 14.51 4.14
N PHE A 156 -6.25 13.66 4.79
CA PHE A 156 -5.76 12.73 5.82
C PHE A 156 -4.67 11.81 5.27
N LEU A 157 -4.95 11.14 4.14
CA LEU A 157 -4.00 10.27 3.46
C LEU A 157 -2.74 11.03 2.99
N GLY A 158 -2.89 12.26 2.52
CA GLY A 158 -1.75 13.11 2.15
C GLY A 158 -0.81 13.36 3.33
N ARG A 159 -1.34 13.61 4.54
CA ARG A 159 -0.52 13.73 5.75
C ARG A 159 0.11 12.40 6.16
N ALA A 160 -0.67 11.33 6.23
CA ALA A 160 -0.17 10.01 6.65
C ALA A 160 0.95 9.49 5.71
N ILE A 161 0.79 9.67 4.40
CA ILE A 161 1.83 9.32 3.40
C ILE A 161 2.98 10.32 3.43
N GLY A 162 2.73 11.60 3.73
CA GLY A 162 3.81 12.58 3.92
C GLY A 162 4.72 12.26 5.11
N GLU A 163 4.16 11.70 6.19
CA GLU A 163 4.91 11.28 7.38
C GLU A 163 5.64 9.94 7.20
N ASP A 164 4.98 8.94 6.61
CA ASP A 164 5.58 7.66 6.23
C ASP A 164 5.15 7.30 4.80
N SER A 165 5.99 7.69 3.83
CA SER A 165 5.72 7.54 2.39
C SER A 165 5.61 6.08 1.92
N LYS A 166 5.90 5.13 2.81
CA LYS A 166 5.84 3.69 2.56
C LYS A 166 4.87 2.98 3.51
N ASN A 167 4.02 3.71 4.24
CA ASN A 167 2.99 3.11 5.09
C ASN A 167 2.01 2.26 4.25
N PHE A 168 2.11 0.94 4.41
CA PHE A 168 1.33 -0.01 3.65
C PHE A 168 -0.18 0.13 3.87
N HIS A 169 -0.60 0.46 5.09
CA HIS A 169 -2.01 0.63 5.41
C HIS A 169 -2.59 1.90 4.76
N ALA A 170 -1.83 2.99 4.79
CA ALA A 170 -2.25 4.24 4.14
C ALA A 170 -2.39 4.05 2.62
N TRP A 171 -1.44 3.37 1.97
CA TRP A 171 -1.54 3.05 0.54
C TRP A 171 -2.70 2.10 0.24
N SER A 172 -2.91 1.07 1.05
CA SER A 172 -4.04 0.13 0.87
C SER A 172 -5.39 0.84 1.02
N TYR A 173 -5.52 1.69 2.04
CA TYR A 173 -6.71 2.50 2.26
C TYR A 173 -6.94 3.51 1.12
N ARG A 174 -5.86 4.10 0.60
CA ARG A 174 -5.92 4.99 -0.56
C ARG A 174 -6.38 4.27 -1.81
N GLN A 175 -5.91 3.05 -2.08
CA GLN A 175 -6.41 2.23 -3.19
C GLN A 175 -7.90 1.92 -3.05
N TRP A 176 -8.34 1.54 -1.86
CA TRP A 176 -9.76 1.36 -1.57
C TRP A 176 -10.56 2.62 -1.87
N LEU A 177 -10.13 3.79 -1.38
CA LEU A 177 -10.81 5.07 -1.58
C LEU A 177 -10.90 5.40 -3.09
N VAL A 178 -9.77 5.30 -3.80
CA VAL A 178 -9.68 5.62 -5.22
C VAL A 178 -10.56 4.69 -6.06
N ALA A 179 -10.53 3.38 -5.81
CA ALA A 179 -11.37 2.42 -6.51
C ALA A 179 -12.86 2.61 -6.20
N THR A 180 -13.20 2.79 -4.93
CA THR A 180 -14.59 2.87 -4.46
C THR A 180 -15.31 4.10 -5.01
N TYR A 181 -14.61 5.22 -5.14
CA TYR A 181 -15.18 6.48 -5.61
C TYR A 181 -14.72 6.87 -7.02
N ALA A 182 -13.99 6.00 -7.72
CA ALA A 182 -13.52 6.20 -9.09
C ALA A 182 -12.88 7.58 -9.34
N ILE A 183 -11.90 7.96 -8.51
CA ILE A 183 -11.18 9.25 -8.55
C ILE A 183 -9.76 9.08 -9.11
N TRP A 184 -9.67 8.58 -10.34
CA TRP A 184 -8.45 8.09 -10.97
C TRP A 184 -7.50 9.20 -11.46
N ASP A 185 -8.03 10.28 -12.02
CA ASP A 185 -7.23 11.28 -12.72
C ASP A 185 -6.43 12.13 -11.72
N GLN A 186 -7.05 12.49 -10.59
CA GLN A 186 -6.32 13.12 -9.48
C GLN A 186 -5.27 12.17 -8.89
N GLU A 187 -5.55 10.87 -8.81
CA GLU A 187 -4.63 9.92 -8.22
C GLU A 187 -3.35 9.79 -9.05
N LEU A 188 -3.47 9.82 -10.39
CA LEU A 188 -2.30 9.82 -11.26
C LEU A 188 -1.39 11.03 -10.98
N ALA A 189 -1.96 12.22 -10.81
CA ALA A 189 -1.19 13.43 -10.47
C ALA A 189 -0.54 13.35 -9.07
N PHE A 190 -1.22 12.74 -8.11
CA PHE A 190 -0.65 12.48 -6.79
C PHE A 190 0.55 11.52 -6.88
N VAL A 191 0.42 10.44 -7.64
CA VAL A 191 1.50 9.47 -7.86
C VAL A 191 2.70 10.11 -8.55
N ASP A 192 2.48 10.97 -9.55
CA ASP A 192 3.57 11.73 -10.18
C ASP A 192 4.31 12.59 -9.16
N THR A 193 3.58 13.25 -8.24
CA THR A 193 4.18 14.04 -7.16
C THR A 193 5.05 13.15 -6.25
N MET A 194 4.52 12.01 -5.80
CA MET A 194 5.26 11.10 -4.91
C MET A 194 6.51 10.50 -5.56
N ILE A 195 6.46 10.16 -6.86
CA ILE A 195 7.62 9.65 -7.60
C ILE A 195 8.65 10.76 -7.84
N ASN A 196 8.21 12.01 -8.10
CA ASN A 196 9.13 13.13 -8.26
C ASN A 196 9.85 13.50 -6.95
N GLU A 197 9.19 13.34 -5.80
CA GLU A 197 9.80 13.55 -4.48
C GLU A 197 10.80 12.44 -4.12
N ASP A 198 10.44 11.18 -4.36
CA ASP A 198 11.34 10.02 -4.21
C ASP A 198 11.11 9.00 -5.34
N VAL A 199 11.99 9.05 -6.34
CA VAL A 199 11.92 8.14 -7.49
C VAL A 199 12.07 6.67 -7.08
N ARG A 200 12.63 6.38 -5.89
CA ARG A 200 12.79 5.02 -5.34
C ARG A 200 11.60 4.58 -4.49
N ASN A 201 10.54 5.37 -4.40
CA ASN A 201 9.33 5.00 -3.66
C ASN A 201 8.54 3.92 -4.41
N ASN A 202 8.84 2.65 -4.12
CA ASN A 202 8.18 1.51 -4.73
C ASN A 202 6.65 1.48 -4.47
N SER A 203 6.18 2.04 -3.36
CA SER A 203 4.74 2.14 -3.10
C SER A 203 4.04 3.06 -4.10
N ALA A 204 4.70 4.16 -4.50
CA ALA A 204 4.19 5.07 -5.52
C ALA A 204 4.22 4.42 -6.92
N TRP A 205 5.27 3.65 -7.26
CA TRP A 205 5.31 2.88 -8.51
C TRP A 205 4.23 1.80 -8.56
N ASN A 206 3.98 1.10 -7.45
CA ASN A 206 2.87 0.17 -7.32
C ASN A 206 1.52 0.88 -7.49
N GLN A 207 1.36 2.06 -6.88
CA GLN A 207 0.15 2.88 -7.05
C GLN A 207 -0.03 3.31 -8.50
N ARG A 208 1.05 3.69 -9.19
CA ARG A 208 1.02 4.02 -10.62
C ARG A 208 0.43 2.88 -11.44
N TYR A 209 0.91 1.66 -11.21
CA TYR A 209 0.41 0.47 -11.88
C TYR A 209 -1.09 0.26 -11.61
N PHE A 210 -1.50 0.37 -10.34
CA PHE A 210 -2.90 0.29 -9.95
C PHE A 210 -3.79 1.33 -10.66
N VAL A 211 -3.35 2.59 -10.76
CA VAL A 211 -4.09 3.68 -11.40
C VAL A 211 -4.16 3.52 -12.92
N VAL A 212 -3.06 3.12 -13.56
CA VAL A 212 -3.02 2.83 -15.01
C VAL A 212 -4.00 1.70 -15.36
N LEU A 213 -4.12 0.69 -14.49
CA LEU A 213 -5.11 -0.36 -14.64
C LEU A 213 -6.53 0.06 -14.26
N ARG A 214 -6.70 1.23 -13.63
CA ARG A 214 -7.96 1.70 -13.03
C ARG A 214 -8.56 0.65 -12.08
N GLY A 215 -7.71 0.02 -11.26
CA GLY A 215 -8.09 -1.04 -10.32
C GLY A 215 -8.61 -2.33 -10.96
N ARG A 216 -8.52 -2.49 -12.28
CA ARG A 216 -8.90 -3.73 -12.98
C ARG A 216 -7.91 -4.85 -12.67
N ASP A 217 -8.40 -6.09 -12.74
CA ASP A 217 -7.56 -7.28 -12.57
C ASP A 217 -6.40 -7.26 -13.60
N PRO A 218 -5.14 -7.24 -13.14
CA PRO A 218 -3.99 -7.28 -14.01
C PRO A 218 -3.98 -8.46 -15.01
N ALA A 219 -4.60 -9.60 -14.67
CA ALA A 219 -4.61 -10.78 -15.54
C ALA A 219 -5.52 -10.64 -16.77
N SER A 220 -6.49 -9.72 -16.74
CA SER A 220 -7.49 -9.53 -17.81
C SER A 220 -7.50 -8.12 -18.40
N ALA A 221 -6.83 -7.16 -17.75
CA ALA A 221 -6.80 -5.78 -18.22
C ALA A 221 -6.00 -5.62 -19.52
N ALA A 222 -6.68 -5.16 -20.57
CA ALA A 222 -6.04 -4.66 -21.78
C ALA A 222 -5.64 -3.19 -21.63
N LEU A 223 -4.45 -2.87 -22.13
CA LEU A 223 -3.92 -1.51 -22.24
C LEU A 223 -3.84 -1.15 -23.72
N ASP A 224 -4.26 0.06 -24.09
CA ASP A 224 -4.08 0.56 -25.44
C ASP A 224 -2.61 0.95 -25.71
N ASP A 225 -2.23 0.94 -26.99
CA ASP A 225 -0.86 1.21 -27.42
C ASP A 225 -0.36 2.59 -27.00
N ALA A 226 -1.21 3.62 -27.01
CA ALA A 226 -0.81 4.98 -26.66
C ALA A 226 -0.46 5.10 -25.18
N LEU A 227 -1.26 4.45 -24.31
CA LEU A 227 -0.99 4.34 -22.89
C LEU A 227 0.30 3.56 -22.62
N VAL A 228 0.50 2.42 -23.28
CA VAL A 228 1.74 1.63 -23.13
C VAL A 228 2.97 2.45 -23.50
N LEU A 229 2.94 3.15 -24.64
CA LEU A 229 4.07 3.99 -25.08
C LEU A 229 4.35 5.14 -24.09
N ARG A 230 3.30 5.80 -23.60
CA ARG A 230 3.42 6.84 -22.56
C ARG A 230 4.11 6.31 -21.31
N GLU A 231 3.73 5.12 -20.83
CA GLU A 231 4.31 4.52 -19.63
C GLU A 231 5.75 4.03 -19.85
N ILE A 232 6.10 3.57 -21.05
CA ILE A 232 7.51 3.29 -21.42
C ILE A 232 8.33 4.57 -21.33
N ASP A 233 7.88 5.65 -21.97
CA ASP A 233 8.62 6.92 -21.96
C ASP A 233 8.75 7.47 -20.52
N TYR A 234 7.67 7.43 -19.73
CA TYR A 234 7.70 7.83 -18.32
C TYR A 234 8.72 7.04 -17.49
N ALA A 235 8.73 5.71 -17.62
CA ALA A 235 9.66 4.87 -16.88
C ALA A 235 11.12 5.10 -17.34
N VAL A 236 11.35 5.26 -18.64
CA VAL A 236 12.69 5.53 -19.19
C VAL A 236 13.23 6.88 -18.70
N GLU A 237 12.41 7.93 -18.65
CA GLU A 237 12.85 9.21 -18.07
C GLU A 237 13.23 9.06 -16.59
N ASN A 238 12.49 8.27 -15.82
CA ASN A 238 12.84 7.99 -14.42
C ASN A 238 14.08 7.09 -14.27
N ILE A 239 14.31 6.17 -15.21
CA ILE A 239 15.56 5.40 -15.29
C ILE A 239 16.75 6.33 -15.56
N LYS A 240 16.61 7.35 -16.42
CA LYS A 240 17.69 8.34 -16.64
C LYS A 240 18.07 9.06 -15.35
N LEU A 241 17.08 9.40 -14.51
CA LEU A 241 17.32 10.10 -13.24
C LEU A 241 18.09 9.23 -12.25
N ALA A 242 17.81 7.92 -12.22
CA ALA A 242 18.47 6.97 -11.32
C ALA A 242 18.59 5.59 -11.97
N PRO A 243 19.61 5.33 -12.81
CA PRO A 243 19.73 4.05 -13.52
C PRO A 243 19.81 2.84 -12.58
N ASN A 244 20.36 3.03 -11.38
CA ASN A 244 20.48 2.01 -10.33
C ASN A 244 19.25 1.92 -9.39
N ASN A 245 18.10 2.47 -9.79
CA ASN A 245 16.85 2.35 -9.06
C ASN A 245 16.00 1.22 -9.65
N GLU A 246 15.76 0.15 -8.89
CA GLU A 246 14.99 -1.02 -9.32
C GLU A 246 13.54 -0.71 -9.70
N SER A 247 12.88 0.20 -9.00
CA SER A 247 11.43 0.41 -9.14
C SER A 247 10.94 0.74 -10.56
N PRO A 248 11.51 1.71 -11.30
CA PRO A 248 11.09 1.97 -12.68
C PRO A 248 11.41 0.82 -13.64
N TRP A 249 12.49 0.07 -13.42
CA TRP A 249 12.81 -1.13 -14.20
C TRP A 249 11.76 -2.22 -13.99
N SER A 250 11.49 -2.57 -12.74
CA SER A 250 10.48 -3.56 -12.37
C SER A 250 9.08 -3.15 -12.84
N TYR A 251 8.75 -1.86 -12.77
CA TYR A 251 7.50 -1.32 -13.29
C TYR A 251 7.34 -1.55 -14.79
N VAL A 252 8.29 -1.07 -15.60
CA VAL A 252 8.16 -1.13 -17.07
C VAL A 252 8.29 -2.55 -17.59
N VAL A 253 9.26 -3.34 -17.10
CA VAL A 253 9.44 -4.73 -17.53
C VAL A 253 8.22 -5.56 -17.14
N GLY A 254 7.75 -5.44 -15.89
CA GLY A 254 6.57 -6.17 -15.40
C GLY A 254 5.29 -5.82 -16.16
N MET A 255 5.06 -4.53 -16.43
CA MET A 255 3.91 -4.07 -17.21
C MET A 255 3.97 -4.63 -18.64
N LEU A 256 5.12 -4.57 -19.31
CA LEU A 256 5.24 -5.02 -20.70
C LEU A 256 5.16 -6.54 -20.83
N LEU A 257 5.82 -7.30 -19.94
CA LEU A 257 5.73 -8.78 -19.92
C LEU A 257 4.28 -9.26 -19.80
N ARG A 258 3.41 -8.48 -19.15
CA ARG A 258 2.01 -8.85 -18.96
C ARG A 258 1.09 -8.33 -20.05
N HIS A 259 1.22 -7.05 -20.41
CA HIS A 259 0.21 -6.36 -21.22
C HIS A 259 0.65 -6.13 -22.66
N ALA A 260 1.95 -6.08 -22.95
CA ALA A 260 2.46 -5.81 -24.29
C ALA A 260 3.86 -6.43 -24.53
N PRO A 261 4.02 -7.76 -24.51
CA PRO A 261 5.34 -8.39 -24.48
C PRO A 261 6.21 -8.07 -25.70
N ALA A 262 5.59 -7.85 -26.88
CA ALA A 262 6.32 -7.45 -28.08
C ALA A 262 7.04 -6.10 -27.93
N ARG A 263 6.48 -5.18 -27.13
CA ARG A 263 7.00 -3.83 -26.90
C ARG A 263 8.30 -3.80 -26.08
N LEU A 264 8.62 -4.89 -25.36
CA LEU A 264 9.93 -5.06 -24.72
C LEU A 264 11.07 -4.90 -25.74
N TYR A 265 10.93 -5.60 -26.88
CA TYR A 265 11.94 -5.59 -27.92
C TYR A 265 11.77 -4.41 -28.88
N THR A 266 10.54 -4.07 -29.29
CA THR A 266 10.33 -3.03 -30.31
C THR A 266 10.49 -1.61 -29.79
N ASP A 267 10.21 -1.37 -28.51
CA ASP A 267 10.07 -0.01 -27.97
C ASP A 267 10.98 0.25 -26.75
N LEU A 268 11.04 -0.67 -25.78
CA LEU A 268 11.89 -0.49 -24.60
C LEU A 268 13.38 -0.67 -24.92
N LEU A 269 13.75 -1.76 -25.62
CA LEU A 269 15.15 -2.08 -25.93
C LEU A 269 15.90 -0.94 -26.64
N PRO A 270 15.37 -0.31 -27.71
CA PRO A 270 16.07 0.80 -28.37
C PRO A 270 16.31 2.00 -27.44
N ARG A 271 15.38 2.28 -26.53
CA ARG A 271 15.51 3.40 -25.57
C ARG A 271 16.58 3.12 -24.52
N ILE A 272 16.56 1.95 -23.89
CA ILE A 272 17.54 1.62 -22.82
C ILE A 272 18.94 1.40 -23.38
N THR A 273 19.07 0.89 -24.61
CA THR A 273 20.37 0.75 -25.29
C THR A 273 20.94 2.10 -25.73
N ALA A 274 20.08 3.02 -26.21
CA ALA A 274 20.50 4.41 -26.47
C ALA A 274 21.01 5.11 -25.20
N LEU A 275 20.32 4.93 -24.06
CA LEU A 275 20.81 5.38 -22.75
C LEU A 275 22.17 4.76 -22.40
N ALA A 276 22.31 3.44 -22.55
CA ALA A 276 23.56 2.75 -22.25
C ALA A 276 24.72 3.17 -23.18
N ALA A 277 24.42 3.65 -24.39
CA ALA A 277 25.41 4.18 -25.32
C ALA A 277 25.76 5.66 -25.06
N ALA A 278 24.86 6.44 -24.45
CA ALA A 278 25.09 7.85 -24.14
C ALA A 278 26.21 8.02 -23.11
N ALA A 279 27.18 8.91 -23.37
CA ALA A 279 28.36 9.07 -22.54
C ALA A 279 28.03 9.34 -21.06
N ASP A 280 27.02 10.18 -20.82
CA ASP A 280 26.63 10.62 -19.47
C ASP A 280 25.98 9.49 -18.63
N TYR A 281 25.39 8.48 -19.28
CA TYR A 281 24.64 7.41 -18.62
C TYR A 281 25.30 6.04 -18.73
N ARG A 282 26.23 5.86 -19.68
CA ARG A 282 26.88 4.58 -20.00
C ARG A 282 27.33 3.84 -18.76
N ALA A 283 28.15 4.49 -17.92
CA ALA A 283 28.70 3.85 -16.73
C ALA A 283 27.61 3.36 -15.78
N ALA A 284 26.58 4.17 -15.51
CA ALA A 284 25.50 3.81 -14.61
C ALA A 284 24.60 2.70 -15.18
N MET A 285 24.32 2.74 -16.48
CA MET A 285 23.50 1.74 -17.18
C MET A 285 24.21 0.40 -17.31
N THR A 286 25.51 0.39 -17.65
CA THR A 286 26.23 -0.87 -17.89
C THR A 286 26.73 -1.52 -16.61
N THR A 287 26.65 -0.85 -15.46
CA THR A 287 27.04 -1.41 -14.15
C THR A 287 25.86 -1.82 -13.29
N THR A 288 24.65 -1.31 -13.57
CA THR A 288 23.47 -1.71 -12.81
C THR A 288 22.98 -3.09 -13.22
N PRO A 289 22.64 -3.99 -12.28
CA PRO A 289 22.10 -5.31 -12.62
C PRO A 289 20.75 -5.22 -13.33
N PHE A 290 19.98 -4.15 -13.13
CA PHE A 290 18.63 -4.04 -13.67
C PHE A 290 18.59 -3.91 -15.20
N TYR A 291 19.59 -3.23 -15.78
CA TYR A 291 19.75 -3.16 -17.24
C TYR A 291 19.99 -4.55 -17.82
N TRP A 292 20.96 -5.28 -17.25
CA TRP A 292 21.29 -6.63 -17.71
C TRP A 292 20.15 -7.62 -17.49
N SER A 293 19.45 -7.55 -16.35
CA SER A 293 18.26 -8.35 -16.09
C SER A 293 17.18 -8.08 -17.13
N ALA A 294 16.91 -6.81 -17.46
CA ALA A 294 15.94 -6.46 -18.49
C ALA A 294 16.34 -7.03 -19.87
N LEU A 295 17.64 -7.03 -20.21
CA LEU A 295 18.11 -7.64 -21.47
C LEU A 295 17.80 -9.15 -21.53
N VAL A 296 17.96 -9.87 -20.41
CA VAL A 296 17.60 -11.31 -20.35
C VAL A 296 16.12 -11.50 -20.71
N ASP A 297 15.22 -10.78 -20.02
CA ASP A 297 13.77 -10.90 -20.22
C ASP A 297 13.35 -10.46 -21.64
N ILE A 298 13.93 -9.37 -22.16
CA ILE A 298 13.65 -8.86 -23.51
C ILE A 298 14.03 -9.90 -24.57
N TYR A 299 15.23 -10.46 -24.49
CA TYR A 299 15.74 -11.39 -25.50
C TYR A 299 15.04 -12.75 -25.42
N GLU A 300 14.77 -13.28 -24.22
CA GLU A 300 13.99 -14.51 -24.02
C GLU A 300 12.59 -14.35 -24.62
N GLN A 301 11.88 -13.27 -24.27
CA GLN A 301 10.53 -13.04 -24.77
C GLN A 301 10.48 -12.89 -26.30
N HIS A 302 11.46 -12.22 -26.90
CA HIS A 302 11.50 -12.05 -28.35
C HIS A 302 11.93 -13.34 -29.08
N ALA A 303 12.82 -14.15 -28.48
CA ALA A 303 13.20 -15.45 -29.01
C ALA A 303 11.98 -16.41 -29.05
N ALA A 304 11.20 -16.47 -27.96
CA ALA A 304 9.98 -17.26 -27.89
C ALA A 304 8.97 -16.84 -28.98
N ALA A 305 8.81 -15.53 -29.21
CA ALA A 305 7.94 -15.01 -30.28
C ALA A 305 8.46 -15.37 -31.68
N ALA A 306 9.77 -15.27 -31.92
CA ALA A 306 10.41 -15.63 -33.19
C ALA A 306 10.32 -17.14 -33.50
N ALA A 307 10.31 -17.98 -32.47
CA ALA A 307 10.13 -19.43 -32.58
C ALA A 307 8.65 -19.81 -32.80
N ALA A 308 7.70 -19.10 -32.19
CA ALA A 308 6.26 -19.43 -32.25
C ALA A 308 5.54 -18.96 -33.54
N ALA A 309 6.14 -18.07 -34.33
CA ALA A 309 5.52 -17.52 -35.54
C ALA A 309 5.40 -18.57 -36.67
N ALA A 310 4.35 -19.40 -36.66
CA ALA A 310 4.18 -20.57 -37.53
C ALA A 310 4.35 -20.32 -39.05
N ALA A 311 4.06 -19.12 -39.56
CA ALA A 311 4.22 -18.77 -40.97
C ALA A 311 5.57 -18.10 -41.32
N ALA A 312 6.37 -17.73 -40.33
CA ALA A 312 7.60 -16.95 -40.48
C ALA A 312 8.63 -17.26 -39.38
N ALA A 313 8.68 -18.51 -38.91
CA ALA A 313 9.56 -18.89 -37.81
C ALA A 313 11.02 -18.61 -38.21
N GLN A 314 11.75 -17.93 -37.33
CA GLN A 314 13.15 -17.55 -37.56
C GLN A 314 14.03 -18.27 -36.52
N PRO A 315 14.28 -19.58 -36.68
CA PRO A 315 15.00 -20.37 -35.68
C PRO A 315 16.42 -19.87 -35.43
N GLU A 316 17.10 -19.41 -36.48
CA GLU A 316 18.43 -18.79 -36.35
C GLU A 316 18.37 -17.51 -35.52
N ARG A 317 17.37 -16.65 -35.79
CA ARG A 317 17.17 -15.42 -35.01
C ARG A 317 16.84 -15.70 -33.55
N ALA A 318 16.00 -16.68 -33.29
CA ALA A 318 15.67 -17.12 -31.94
C ALA A 318 16.93 -17.61 -31.20
N ALA A 319 17.77 -18.41 -31.86
CA ALA A 319 19.03 -18.88 -31.28
C ALA A 319 20.00 -17.73 -30.95
N GLU A 320 20.16 -16.75 -31.86
CA GLU A 320 20.98 -15.55 -31.61
C GLU A 320 20.51 -14.76 -30.39
N LEU A 321 19.19 -14.56 -30.24
CA LEU A 321 18.60 -13.84 -29.11
C LEU A 321 18.83 -14.61 -27.80
N LEU A 322 18.67 -15.94 -27.81
CA LEU A 322 18.96 -16.76 -26.63
C LEU A 322 20.44 -16.71 -26.25
N ASP A 323 21.35 -16.65 -27.21
CA ASP A 323 22.78 -16.49 -26.92
C ASP A 323 23.09 -15.12 -26.30
N GLN A 324 22.41 -14.06 -26.74
CA GLN A 324 22.48 -12.74 -26.10
C GLN A 324 21.94 -12.76 -24.66
N ALA A 325 20.82 -13.45 -24.42
CA ALA A 325 20.27 -13.64 -23.08
C ALA A 325 21.24 -14.43 -22.17
N ARG A 326 21.86 -15.50 -22.68
CA ARG A 326 22.86 -16.30 -21.96
C ARG A 326 24.09 -15.47 -21.58
N ALA A 327 24.57 -14.63 -22.51
CA ALA A 327 25.69 -13.72 -22.24
C ALA A 327 25.35 -12.70 -21.15
N ALA A 328 24.12 -12.16 -21.15
CA ALA A 328 23.66 -11.27 -20.08
C ALA A 328 23.58 -12.00 -18.72
N CYS A 329 23.10 -13.24 -18.68
CA CYS A 329 23.12 -14.07 -17.48
C CYS A 329 24.56 -14.32 -16.96
N ASP A 330 25.53 -14.54 -17.85
CA ASP A 330 26.94 -14.69 -17.44
C ASP A 330 27.46 -13.41 -16.80
N ALA A 331 27.25 -12.25 -17.44
CA ALA A 331 27.66 -10.95 -16.92
C ALA A 331 27.00 -10.63 -15.56
N LEU A 332 25.73 -10.96 -15.38
CA LEU A 332 25.03 -10.86 -14.10
C LEU A 332 25.62 -11.80 -13.04
N SER A 333 25.93 -13.04 -13.42
CA SER A 333 26.41 -14.05 -12.48
C SER A 333 27.78 -13.71 -11.89
N THR A 334 28.65 -13.08 -12.68
CA THR A 334 30.05 -12.83 -12.29
C THR A 334 30.37 -11.38 -11.94
N GLU A 335 29.75 -10.40 -12.60
CA GLU A 335 30.16 -8.99 -12.52
C GLU A 335 29.09 -8.07 -11.93
N HIS A 336 27.84 -8.20 -12.38
CA HIS A 336 26.81 -7.17 -12.12
C HIS A 336 25.82 -7.53 -11.00
N ASP A 337 25.59 -8.81 -10.71
CA ASP A 337 24.73 -9.28 -9.61
C ASP A 337 25.27 -10.57 -8.94
N PRO A 338 26.52 -10.57 -8.45
CA PRO A 338 27.15 -11.77 -7.92
C PRO A 338 26.42 -12.36 -6.70
N VAL A 339 25.67 -11.55 -5.95
CA VAL A 339 24.85 -12.03 -4.84
C VAL A 339 23.74 -12.98 -5.31
N ARG A 340 23.23 -12.80 -6.54
CA ARG A 340 22.29 -13.72 -7.19
C ARG A 340 22.98 -14.60 -8.24
N GLY A 341 24.30 -14.78 -8.16
CA GLY A 341 25.07 -15.50 -9.18
C GLY A 341 24.56 -16.93 -9.45
N ALA A 342 24.15 -17.64 -8.40
CA ALA A 342 23.53 -18.97 -8.52
C ALA A 342 22.17 -18.93 -9.24
N TYR A 343 21.37 -17.89 -9.00
CA TYR A 343 20.10 -17.69 -9.72
C TYR A 343 20.35 -17.43 -11.20
N TRP A 344 21.32 -16.59 -11.56
CA TRP A 344 21.65 -16.31 -12.97
C TRP A 344 22.24 -17.53 -13.70
N ALA A 345 23.06 -18.33 -13.01
CA ALA A 345 23.54 -19.60 -13.53
C ALA A 345 22.38 -20.58 -13.80
N PHE A 346 21.39 -20.63 -12.90
CA PHE A 346 20.16 -21.40 -13.11
C PHE A 346 19.28 -20.81 -14.22
N ARG A 347 19.09 -19.49 -14.29
CA ARG A 347 18.29 -18.87 -15.35
C ARG A 347 18.87 -19.13 -16.72
N LYS A 348 20.19 -19.07 -16.87
CA LYS A 348 20.89 -19.42 -18.11
C LYS A 348 20.52 -20.81 -18.66
N THR A 349 20.28 -21.80 -17.79
CA THR A 349 19.92 -23.17 -18.22
C THR A 349 18.43 -23.34 -18.52
N THR A 350 17.60 -22.36 -18.16
CA THR A 350 16.13 -22.41 -18.28
C THR A 350 15.58 -21.44 -19.32
N LEU A 351 16.43 -20.70 -20.04
CA LEU A 351 16.00 -19.86 -21.17
C LEU A 351 15.39 -20.72 -22.27
N VAL A 352 14.17 -20.38 -22.71
CA VAL A 352 13.35 -21.17 -23.64
C VAL A 352 13.16 -20.49 -24.99
#